data_AF-A0A7R9SXW3-F1
#
_entry.id   AF-A0A7R9SXW3-F1
#
_cell.length_a   1.000
_cell.length_b   1.000
_cell.length_c   1.000
_cell.angle_alpha   90.00
_cell.angle_beta   90.00
_cell.angle_gamma   90.00
#
_symmetry.space_group_name_H-M   'P 1'
#
loop_
_entity.id
_entity.type
_entity.pdbx_description
1 polymer ?
#
loop_
_entity_poly.entity_id
_entity_poly.type
_entity_poly.pdbx_seq_one_letter_code
_entity_poly.pdbx_strand_id
1 'polypeptide(L)'
;ETAKSAPAASTTPAAATTNTPGKGKRSKDSASTSSKESGDAMSTLEETIGKPLRGVYNSPIAKIIRIVAAVAFVVQTYTYTREFFSFSYSFAEQTSQPQIVFKGQLRDGRTITVNDYVESYEWLRDNTPEDARIMAWWDYGYQITGIANRTSVADGNTWNLEHIALIGRALTSSEKKAHKIVRHLADYVLVWAGGGGDDLAKSPHIARIGTSVYHDICPNDPLCRGFGFYDQQRTPTPSMAASLLYKMVMHNHAPDVTVDDTLFKEVYSSKYGKVRIFKVLKVSKKSKKWVADPANRKCDRPGSWYCPGQYPPDLPGPPETFRQLNYDEANKD
;
A
#
# COMPACT_ATOMS: atom_id res chain seq x y z
N GLU A 1 -33.49 -8.15 9.39
CA GLU A 1 -33.10 -9.54 9.66
C GLU A 1 -31.60 -9.66 9.70
N THR A 2 -31.13 -10.48 10.62
CA THR A 2 -29.77 -10.61 11.15
C THR A 2 -28.90 -11.60 10.38
N ALA A 3 -27.63 -11.21 10.25
CA ALA A 3 -26.41 -12.04 10.33
C ALA A 3 -26.19 -13.23 9.36
N LYS A 4 -24.99 -13.31 8.76
CA LYS A 4 -23.90 -14.12 9.35
C LYS A 4 -22.60 -14.06 8.54
N SER A 5 -21.54 -13.77 9.29
CA SER A 5 -20.13 -13.99 8.98
C SER A 5 -19.79 -15.49 9.03
N ALA A 6 -18.85 -15.90 8.17
CA ALA A 6 -18.27 -17.24 8.15
C ALA A 6 -17.13 -17.37 9.19
N PRO A 7 -17.02 -18.49 9.94
CA PRO A 7 -15.85 -18.78 10.76
C PRO A 7 -14.96 -19.89 10.19
N ALA A 8 -13.70 -19.83 10.62
CA ALA A 8 -12.59 -20.68 10.25
C ALA A 8 -12.70 -22.13 10.77
N ALA A 9 -12.05 -23.04 10.04
CA ALA A 9 -12.03 -24.48 10.28
C ALA A 9 -11.15 -24.87 11.48
N SER A 10 -11.72 -25.69 12.38
CA SER A 10 -10.99 -26.49 13.36
C SER A 10 -11.39 -27.95 13.18
N THR A 11 -10.39 -28.81 13.00
CA THR A 11 -10.56 -30.26 12.83
C THR A 11 -10.35 -30.98 14.17
N THR A 12 -11.35 -31.71 14.61
CA THR A 12 -11.24 -32.80 15.60
C THR A 12 -12.10 -33.96 15.09
N PRO A 13 -11.62 -35.20 15.01
CA PRO A 13 -12.44 -36.30 14.52
C PRO A 13 -13.21 -36.98 15.65
N ALA A 14 -14.48 -37.24 15.37
CA ALA A 14 -15.42 -37.97 16.20
C ALA A 14 -15.35 -39.48 15.96
N ALA A 15 -15.67 -40.23 17.01
CA ALA A 15 -15.87 -41.67 17.03
C ALA A 15 -17.15 -42.08 16.28
N ALA A 16 -17.17 -43.32 15.77
CA ALA A 16 -18.39 -43.97 15.31
C ALA A 16 -18.39 -45.46 15.70
N THR A 17 -19.46 -45.85 16.39
CA THR A 17 -19.80 -47.21 16.81
C THR A 17 -20.93 -47.77 15.93
N THR A 18 -20.71 -48.96 15.37
CA THR A 18 -21.62 -50.11 15.18
C THR A 18 -23.06 -49.96 14.65
N ASN A 19 -23.40 -50.74 13.62
CA ASN A 19 -24.65 -51.51 13.55
C ASN A 19 -24.55 -52.78 12.65
N THR A 20 -25.22 -53.83 13.14
CA THR A 20 -25.28 -55.27 12.76
C THR A 20 -26.13 -55.55 11.50
N PRO A 21 -26.05 -56.75 10.83
CA PRO A 21 -26.84 -57.93 11.26
C PRO A 21 -26.20 -59.31 10.93
N GLY A 22 -26.72 -60.39 11.54
CA GLY A 22 -26.22 -61.77 11.36
C GLY A 22 -27.09 -62.69 10.51
N LYS A 23 -26.46 -63.78 9.99
CA LYS A 23 -26.97 -65.18 9.92
C LYS A 23 -25.94 -66.08 9.20
N GLY A 24 -25.70 -67.30 9.72
CA GLY A 24 -25.28 -68.45 8.90
C GLY A 24 -23.98 -69.20 9.26
N LYS A 25 -24.11 -70.14 10.20
CA LYS A 25 -23.35 -71.39 10.50
C LYS A 25 -22.20 -71.90 9.58
N ARG A 26 -21.20 -72.48 10.28
CA ARG A 26 -20.16 -73.51 9.92
C ARG A 26 -19.02 -73.02 9.00
N SER A 27 -17.74 -73.33 9.23
CA SER A 27 -17.06 -74.32 10.05
C SER A 27 -15.68 -73.80 10.49
N LYS A 28 -15.19 -74.31 11.62
CA LYS A 28 -13.78 -74.26 12.03
C LYS A 28 -12.88 -74.71 10.87
N ASP A 29 -11.91 -73.90 10.47
CA ASP A 29 -10.48 -74.13 10.75
C ASP A 29 -9.58 -73.05 10.12
N SER A 30 -8.41 -72.86 10.74
CA SER A 30 -7.24 -72.07 10.32
C SER A 30 -7.36 -70.54 10.20
N ALA A 31 -7.29 -69.85 11.34
CA ALA A 31 -6.81 -68.46 11.42
C ALA A 31 -6.21 -68.19 12.80
N SER A 32 -5.14 -68.91 13.17
CA SER A 32 -4.42 -68.68 14.44
C SER A 32 -2.94 -68.37 14.24
N THR A 33 -2.50 -68.09 13.02
CA THR A 33 -1.06 -68.02 12.70
C THR A 33 -0.54 -66.60 12.52
N SER A 34 -1.35 -65.61 12.11
CA SER A 34 -0.82 -64.26 11.83
C SER A 34 -0.84 -63.27 13.01
N SER A 35 -1.55 -63.56 14.11
CA SER A 35 -1.55 -62.70 15.31
C SER A 35 -0.47 -63.09 16.32
N LYS A 36 0.06 -64.32 16.23
CA LYS A 36 1.16 -64.80 17.07
C LYS A 36 2.52 -64.30 16.58
N GLU A 37 2.79 -64.26 15.28
CA GLU A 37 4.10 -63.81 14.76
C GLU A 37 4.41 -62.34 15.06
N SER A 38 3.44 -61.42 14.96
CA SER A 38 3.68 -60.01 15.34
C SER A 38 3.79 -59.81 16.86
N GLY A 39 3.13 -60.64 17.66
CA GLY A 39 3.26 -60.64 19.12
C GLY A 39 4.58 -61.24 19.59
N ASP A 40 5.03 -62.31 18.95
CA ASP A 40 6.31 -62.99 19.23
C ASP A 40 7.51 -62.19 18.75
N ALA A 41 7.41 -61.49 17.61
CA ALA A 41 8.45 -60.57 17.15
C ALA A 41 8.58 -59.34 18.06
N MET A 42 7.47 -58.83 18.58
CA MET A 42 7.46 -57.67 19.49
C MET A 42 7.91 -58.04 20.91
N SER A 43 7.57 -59.25 21.38
CA SER A 43 8.05 -59.78 22.67
C SER A 43 9.53 -60.17 22.63
N THR A 44 10.04 -60.72 21.52
CA THR A 44 11.48 -60.99 21.34
C THR A 44 12.31 -59.72 21.19
N LEU A 45 11.79 -58.68 20.53
CA LEU A 45 12.42 -57.34 20.52
C LEU A 45 12.46 -56.72 21.93
N GLU A 46 11.37 -56.81 22.69
CA GLU A 46 11.28 -56.29 24.05
C GLU A 46 12.22 -57.03 25.01
N GLU A 47 12.40 -58.34 24.83
CA GLU A 47 13.25 -59.17 25.67
C GLU A 47 14.75 -59.03 25.33
N THR A 48 15.09 -58.96 24.04
CA THR A 48 16.48 -58.95 23.57
C THR A 48 17.08 -57.54 23.55
N ILE A 49 16.26 -56.52 23.30
CA ILE A 49 16.70 -55.12 23.19
C ILE A 49 16.10 -54.27 24.34
N GLY A 50 14.83 -54.48 24.68
CA GLY A 50 14.12 -53.66 25.67
C GLY A 50 14.59 -53.82 27.12
N LYS A 51 14.82 -55.06 27.61
CA LYS A 51 15.32 -55.33 28.97
C LYS A 51 16.71 -54.74 29.28
N PRO A 52 17.75 -54.92 28.44
CA PRO A 52 19.08 -54.33 28.70
C PRO A 52 19.05 -52.80 28.59
N LEU A 53 18.28 -52.25 27.64
CA LEU A 53 18.06 -50.80 27.55
C LEU A 53 17.35 -50.24 28.78
N ARG A 54 16.36 -50.96 29.35
CA ARG A 54 15.70 -50.56 30.61
C ARG A 54 16.67 -50.57 31.80
N GLY A 55 17.61 -51.51 31.84
CA GLY A 55 18.67 -51.56 32.85
C GLY A 55 19.62 -50.36 32.76
N VAL A 56 20.10 -50.05 31.55
CA VAL A 56 20.95 -48.87 31.30
C VAL A 56 20.18 -47.58 31.57
N TYR A 57 18.93 -47.48 31.13
CA TYR A 57 18.03 -46.35 31.37
C TYR A 57 17.83 -46.10 32.87
N ASN A 58 17.59 -47.14 33.67
CA ASN A 58 17.36 -47.02 35.10
C ASN A 58 18.63 -46.91 35.95
N SER A 59 19.82 -46.96 35.33
CA SER A 59 21.09 -46.76 36.04
C SER A 59 21.17 -45.36 36.68
N PRO A 60 21.85 -45.20 37.82
CA PRO A 60 21.98 -43.91 38.51
C PRO A 60 22.58 -42.81 37.62
N ILE A 61 23.56 -43.17 36.80
CA ILE A 61 24.26 -42.25 35.89
C ILE A 61 23.31 -41.80 34.75
N ALA A 62 22.61 -42.73 34.11
CA ALA A 62 21.67 -42.39 33.04
C ALA A 62 20.47 -41.57 33.55
N LYS A 63 20.06 -41.75 34.81
CA LYS A 63 19.04 -40.89 35.46
C LYS A 63 19.54 -39.45 35.60
N ILE A 64 20.77 -39.25 36.09
CA ILE A 64 21.36 -37.91 36.23
C ILE A 64 21.49 -37.22 34.87
N ILE A 65 22.01 -37.92 33.86
CA ILE A 65 22.15 -37.38 32.49
C ILE A 65 20.80 -36.94 31.93
N ARG A 66 19.74 -37.75 32.10
CA ARG A 66 18.39 -37.41 31.63
C ARG A 66 17.80 -36.21 32.37
N ILE A 67 18.05 -36.08 33.68
CA ILE A 67 17.62 -34.91 34.45
C ILE A 67 18.33 -33.66 33.93
N VAL A 68 19.66 -33.72 33.73
CA VAL A 68 20.43 -32.58 33.19
C VAL A 68 19.96 -32.21 31.78
N ALA A 69 19.76 -33.20 30.90
CA ALA A 69 19.25 -32.97 29.55
C ALA A 69 17.83 -32.38 29.56
N ALA A 70 16.95 -32.85 30.44
CA ALA A 70 15.60 -32.30 30.59
C ALA A 70 15.64 -30.86 31.11
N VAL A 71 16.50 -30.55 32.09
CA VAL A 71 16.70 -29.18 32.58
C VAL A 71 17.25 -28.28 31.47
N ALA A 72 18.26 -28.73 30.73
CA ALA A 72 18.82 -27.99 29.60
C ALA A 72 17.77 -27.73 28.51
N PHE A 73 16.92 -28.72 28.18
CA PHE A 73 15.82 -28.56 27.24
C PHE A 73 14.78 -27.55 27.73
N VAL A 74 14.42 -27.58 29.02
CA VAL A 74 13.49 -26.61 29.61
C VAL A 74 14.09 -25.20 29.58
N VAL A 75 15.37 -25.04 29.94
CA VAL A 75 16.06 -23.74 29.89
C VAL A 75 16.12 -23.21 28.46
N GLN A 76 16.49 -24.06 27.49
CA GLN A 76 16.55 -23.69 26.08
C GLN A 76 15.17 -23.36 25.51
N THR A 77 14.14 -24.12 25.89
CA THR A 77 12.76 -23.83 25.49
C THR A 77 12.30 -22.51 26.09
N TYR A 78 12.64 -22.23 27.34
CA TYR A 78 12.30 -20.97 28.02
C TYR A 78 12.96 -19.76 27.35
N THR A 79 14.26 -19.84 27.02
CA THR A 79 14.96 -18.74 26.31
C THR A 79 14.34 -18.50 24.94
N TYR A 80 14.14 -19.55 24.13
CA TYR A 80 13.48 -19.42 22.82
C TYR A 80 12.06 -18.90 22.93
N THR A 81 11.29 -19.35 23.91
CA THR A 81 9.92 -18.89 24.12
C THR A 81 9.89 -17.40 24.44
N ARG A 82 10.79 -16.91 25.30
CA ARG A 82 10.90 -15.48 25.61
C ARG A 82 11.28 -14.64 24.39
N GLU A 83 12.27 -15.09 23.62
CA GLU A 83 12.68 -14.41 22.39
C GLU A 83 11.53 -14.38 21.37
N PHE A 84 10.85 -15.51 21.18
CA PHE A 84 9.70 -15.62 20.29
C PHE A 84 8.55 -14.69 20.70
N PHE A 85 8.23 -14.62 21.99
CA PHE A 85 7.21 -13.70 22.49
C PHE A 85 7.61 -12.24 22.29
N SER A 86 8.86 -11.88 22.62
CA SER A 86 9.36 -10.53 22.41
C SER A 86 9.34 -10.13 20.93
N PHE A 87 9.77 -11.04 20.04
CA PHE A 87 9.73 -10.83 18.60
C PHE A 87 8.29 -10.68 18.11
N SER A 88 7.39 -11.57 18.52
CA SER A 88 5.98 -11.54 18.12
C SER A 88 5.30 -10.25 18.53
N TYR A 89 5.57 -9.76 19.75
CA TYR A 89 5.01 -8.50 20.24
C TYR A 89 5.56 -7.30 19.45
N SER A 90 6.88 -7.23 19.26
CA SER A 90 7.51 -6.16 18.47
C SER A 90 7.05 -6.17 17.01
N PHE A 91 6.90 -7.36 16.41
CA PHE A 91 6.42 -7.52 15.05
C PHE A 91 4.95 -7.10 14.92
N ALA A 92 4.11 -7.48 15.89
CA ALA A 92 2.72 -7.06 15.93
C ALA A 92 2.63 -5.53 15.98
N GLU A 93 3.37 -4.88 16.89
CA GLU A 93 3.37 -3.42 17.03
C GLU A 93 3.83 -2.67 15.76
N GLN A 94 4.82 -3.23 15.05
CA GLN A 94 5.35 -2.63 13.82
C GLN A 94 4.41 -2.81 12.62
N THR A 95 3.67 -3.92 12.55
CA THR A 95 2.81 -4.24 11.40
C THR A 95 1.36 -3.82 11.59
N SER A 96 0.91 -3.59 12.84
CA SER A 96 -0.48 -3.25 13.17
C SER A 96 -0.77 -1.75 13.15
N GLN A 97 -0.04 -0.96 12.35
CA GLN A 97 -0.24 0.49 12.23
C GLN A 97 -0.86 0.84 10.87
N PRO A 98 -2.17 1.19 10.81
CA PRO A 98 -2.79 1.62 9.57
C PRO A 98 -2.16 2.93 9.09
N GLN A 99 -1.95 3.05 7.79
CA GLN A 99 -1.25 4.22 7.21
C GLN A 99 -2.16 5.43 6.97
N ILE A 100 -3.48 5.21 6.88
CA ILE A 100 -4.47 6.27 6.57
C ILE A 100 -5.19 6.80 7.83
N VAL A 101 -5.27 5.98 8.87
CA VAL A 101 -5.75 6.36 10.21
C VAL A 101 -4.75 5.83 11.22
N PHE A 102 -4.05 6.71 11.90
CA PHE A 102 -2.99 6.32 12.84
C PHE A 102 -3.09 7.08 14.15
N LYS A 103 -2.43 6.54 15.17
CA LYS A 103 -2.28 7.21 16.46
C LYS A 103 -1.16 8.23 16.36
N GLY A 104 -1.45 9.49 16.66
CA GLY A 104 -0.47 10.55 16.82
C GLY A 104 -0.36 10.95 18.29
N GLN A 105 0.81 11.40 18.72
CA GLN A 105 0.98 12.04 20.02
C GLN A 105 1.08 13.55 19.84
N LEU A 106 0.27 14.28 20.59
CA LEU A 106 0.33 15.75 20.66
C LEU A 106 1.50 16.18 21.56
N ARG A 107 1.87 17.47 21.47
CA ARG A 107 2.94 18.07 22.30
C ARG A 107 2.66 17.99 23.80
N ASP A 108 1.39 17.84 24.18
CA ASP A 108 0.93 17.69 25.56
C ASP A 108 0.91 16.22 26.03
N GLY A 109 1.40 15.27 25.21
CA GLY A 109 1.48 13.85 25.52
C GLY A 109 0.17 13.08 25.31
N ARG A 110 -0.93 13.73 24.92
CA ARG A 110 -2.18 13.03 24.62
C ARG A 110 -2.05 12.25 23.32
N THR A 111 -2.50 10.99 23.36
CA THR A 111 -2.65 10.16 22.16
C THR A 111 -3.98 10.49 21.49
N ILE A 112 -3.92 10.90 20.23
CA ILE A 112 -5.08 11.17 19.37
C ILE A 112 -5.09 10.20 18.21
N THR A 113 -6.28 9.95 17.65
CA THR A 113 -6.40 9.27 16.36
C THR A 113 -6.43 10.35 15.28
N VAL A 114 -5.45 10.31 14.39
CA VAL A 114 -5.35 11.18 13.21
C VAL A 114 -6.04 10.46 12.06
N ASN A 115 -7.20 10.97 11.66
CA ASN A 115 -8.04 10.47 10.58
C ASN A 115 -8.21 11.48 9.43
N ASP A 116 -7.40 12.54 9.42
CA ASP A 116 -7.43 13.63 8.44
C ASP A 116 -7.51 13.16 6.99
N TYR A 117 -6.77 12.10 6.61
CA TYR A 117 -6.79 11.57 5.25
C TYR A 117 -8.18 11.06 4.85
N VAL A 118 -8.81 10.25 5.72
CA VAL A 118 -10.15 9.71 5.46
C VAL A 118 -11.17 10.83 5.44
N GLU A 119 -11.16 11.73 6.43
CA GLU A 119 -12.09 12.87 6.49
C GLU A 119 -11.98 13.77 5.25
N SER A 120 -10.78 13.95 4.71
CA SER A 120 -10.55 14.74 3.50
C SER A 120 -11.12 14.06 2.25
N TYR A 121 -11.00 12.74 2.14
CA TYR A 121 -11.59 11.97 1.04
C TYR A 121 -13.12 11.94 1.13
N GLU A 122 -13.68 11.82 2.34
CA GLU A 122 -15.11 11.93 2.57
C GLU A 122 -15.62 13.34 2.26
N TRP A 123 -14.87 14.38 2.62
CA TRP A 123 -15.20 15.75 2.24
C TRP A 123 -15.26 15.91 0.72
N LEU A 124 -14.31 15.35 -0.03
CA LEU A 124 -14.36 15.34 -1.50
C LEU A 124 -15.63 14.64 -2.01
N ARG A 125 -15.99 13.49 -1.44
CA ARG A 125 -17.19 12.73 -1.81
C ARG A 125 -18.47 13.52 -1.60
N ASP A 126 -18.55 14.28 -0.50
CA ASP A 126 -19.80 14.89 -0.07
C ASP A 126 -19.95 16.35 -0.54
N ASN A 127 -18.84 17.03 -0.90
CA ASN A 127 -18.83 18.47 -1.21
C ASN A 127 -18.38 18.82 -2.64
N THR A 128 -18.10 17.83 -3.50
CA THR A 128 -17.74 18.07 -4.90
C THR A 128 -18.74 17.43 -5.86
N PRO A 129 -18.90 17.91 -7.11
CA PRO A 129 -19.72 17.22 -8.12
C PRO A 129 -19.21 15.80 -8.37
N GLU A 130 -20.10 14.86 -8.72
CA GLU A 130 -19.72 13.45 -9.01
C GLU A 130 -18.72 13.34 -10.19
N ASP A 131 -18.83 14.25 -11.16
CA ASP A 131 -17.94 14.33 -12.32
C ASP A 131 -16.63 15.11 -12.05
N ALA A 132 -16.35 15.45 -10.79
CA ALA A 132 -15.15 16.18 -10.42
C ALA A 132 -13.89 15.33 -10.61
N ARG A 133 -12.89 15.92 -11.26
CA ARG A 133 -11.58 15.31 -11.50
C ARG A 133 -10.59 15.86 -10.48
N ILE A 134 -9.93 14.97 -9.75
CA ILE A 134 -9.00 15.30 -8.67
C ILE A 134 -7.57 15.02 -9.15
N MET A 135 -6.74 16.05 -9.18
CA MET A 135 -5.30 15.89 -9.37
C MET A 135 -4.63 15.73 -8.01
N ALA A 136 -3.86 14.65 -7.87
CA ALA A 136 -2.97 14.41 -6.74
C ALA A 136 -1.72 13.69 -7.26
N TRP A 137 -0.72 13.49 -6.38
CA TRP A 137 0.36 12.57 -6.70
C TRP A 137 -0.17 11.14 -6.84
N TRP A 138 0.47 10.32 -7.68
CA TRP A 138 -0.07 9.03 -8.13
C TRP A 138 -0.27 8.02 -7.00
N ASP A 139 0.51 8.12 -5.92
CA ASP A 139 0.41 7.29 -4.71
C ASP A 139 -1.04 7.21 -4.16
N TYR A 140 -1.81 8.28 -4.33
CA TYR A 140 -3.12 8.46 -3.69
C TYR A 140 -4.29 8.11 -4.58
N GLY A 141 -4.07 7.79 -5.86
CA GLY A 141 -5.14 7.64 -6.85
C GLY A 141 -6.19 6.60 -6.47
N TYR A 142 -5.76 5.43 -5.99
CA TYR A 142 -6.68 4.37 -5.52
C TYR A 142 -7.47 4.78 -4.27
N GLN A 143 -6.90 5.61 -3.40
CA GLN A 143 -7.60 6.09 -2.21
C GLN A 143 -8.68 7.11 -2.60
N ILE A 144 -8.36 8.00 -3.55
CA ILE A 144 -9.31 8.98 -4.09
C ILE A 144 -10.47 8.26 -4.79
N THR A 145 -10.19 7.29 -5.66
CA THR A 145 -11.27 6.57 -6.36
C THR A 145 -12.08 5.68 -5.41
N GLY A 146 -11.42 4.99 -4.48
CA GLY A 146 -12.07 4.05 -3.57
C GLY A 146 -12.88 4.71 -2.44
N ILE A 147 -12.33 5.74 -1.79
CA ILE A 147 -12.95 6.38 -0.61
C ILE A 147 -13.75 7.62 -1.03
N ALA A 148 -13.15 8.51 -1.82
CA ALA A 148 -13.81 9.75 -2.24
C ALA A 148 -14.85 9.53 -3.35
N ASN A 149 -14.84 8.38 -4.02
CA ASN A 149 -15.69 8.08 -5.18
C ASN A 149 -15.63 9.22 -6.21
N ARG A 150 -14.42 9.66 -6.55
CA ARG A 150 -14.15 10.70 -7.55
C ARG A 150 -13.10 10.24 -8.56
N THR A 151 -13.13 10.86 -9.74
CA THR A 151 -12.16 10.54 -10.78
C THR A 151 -10.79 11.06 -10.37
N SER A 152 -9.83 10.16 -10.15
CA SER A 152 -8.43 10.54 -10.00
C SER A 152 -7.78 10.73 -11.37
N VAL A 153 -6.93 11.74 -11.51
CA VAL A 153 -6.18 11.98 -12.75
C VAL A 153 -5.06 10.95 -12.94
N ALA A 154 -4.41 10.50 -11.86
CA ALA A 154 -3.40 9.43 -11.89
C ALA A 154 -3.60 8.42 -10.76
N ASP A 155 -3.00 7.23 -10.90
CA ASP A 155 -3.04 6.14 -9.94
C ASP A 155 -1.70 5.39 -9.83
N GLY A 156 -1.66 4.46 -8.86
CA GLY A 156 -0.47 3.65 -8.58
C GLY A 156 -0.19 2.53 -9.58
N ASN A 157 -0.95 2.39 -10.67
CA ASN A 157 -0.59 1.45 -11.73
C ASN A 157 0.57 1.98 -12.59
N THR A 158 0.67 3.30 -12.75
CA THR A 158 1.81 3.98 -13.37
C THR A 158 2.20 3.56 -14.80
N TRP A 159 1.25 3.04 -15.57
CA TRP A 159 1.49 2.53 -16.93
C TRP A 159 1.82 3.63 -17.98
N ASN A 160 1.39 4.87 -17.75
CA ASN A 160 1.70 6.02 -18.61
C ASN A 160 2.64 7.01 -17.90
N LEU A 161 3.95 6.87 -18.14
CA LEU A 161 4.97 7.72 -17.52
C LEU A 161 4.91 9.18 -17.97
N GLU A 162 4.50 9.45 -19.22
CA GLU A 162 4.30 10.83 -19.69
C GLU A 162 3.24 11.55 -18.86
N HIS A 163 2.15 10.84 -18.54
CA HIS A 163 1.09 11.37 -17.71
C HIS A 163 1.57 11.75 -16.32
N ILE A 164 2.37 10.87 -15.70
CA ILE A 164 2.94 11.13 -14.38
C ILE A 164 3.96 12.28 -14.45
N ALA A 165 4.79 12.33 -15.49
CA ALA A 165 5.72 13.42 -15.69
C ALA A 165 5.02 14.76 -15.92
N LEU A 166 3.85 14.78 -16.57
CA LEU A 166 3.04 15.98 -16.74
C LEU A 166 2.46 16.47 -15.41
N ILE A 167 1.98 15.57 -14.55
CA ILE A 167 1.57 15.91 -13.17
C ILE A 167 2.77 16.43 -12.38
N GLY A 168 3.92 15.76 -12.48
CA GLY A 168 5.16 16.19 -11.86
C GLY A 168 5.55 17.60 -12.29
N ARG A 169 5.53 17.89 -13.59
CA ARG A 169 5.76 19.22 -14.16
C ARG A 169 4.76 20.24 -13.61
N ALA A 170 3.48 19.90 -13.50
CA ALA A 170 2.48 20.81 -12.96
C ALA A 170 2.74 21.14 -11.49
N LEU A 171 3.10 20.14 -10.66
CA LEU A 171 3.38 20.33 -9.24
C LEU A 171 4.68 21.09 -8.97
N THR A 172 5.72 20.89 -9.78
CA THR A 172 7.04 21.52 -9.58
C THR A 172 7.22 22.85 -10.31
N SER A 173 6.33 23.20 -11.23
CA SER A 173 6.35 24.49 -11.93
C SER A 173 5.73 25.62 -11.11
N SER A 174 5.99 26.86 -11.53
CA SER A 174 5.31 28.03 -10.96
C SER A 174 3.81 28.01 -11.20
N GLU A 175 3.03 28.64 -10.31
CA GLU A 175 1.56 28.59 -10.32
C GLU A 175 0.94 28.94 -11.68
N LYS A 176 1.46 29.95 -12.37
CA LYS A 176 0.98 30.34 -13.71
C LYS A 176 1.24 29.26 -14.75
N LYS A 177 2.41 28.61 -14.72
CA LYS A 177 2.75 27.49 -15.61
C LYS A 177 1.92 26.25 -15.27
N ALA A 178 1.83 25.93 -13.98
CA ALA A 178 1.03 24.84 -13.47
C ALA A 178 -0.44 24.99 -13.85
N HIS A 179 -1.03 26.17 -13.63
CA HIS A 179 -2.43 26.45 -13.95
C HIS A 179 -2.76 26.23 -15.43
N LYS A 180 -1.85 26.59 -16.35
CA LYS A 180 -2.01 26.31 -17.78
C LYS A 180 -2.17 24.82 -18.10
N ILE A 181 -1.65 23.93 -17.27
CA ILE A 181 -1.79 22.48 -17.41
C ILE A 181 -3.03 22.00 -16.64
N VAL A 182 -3.08 22.31 -15.34
CA VAL A 182 -4.09 21.77 -14.41
C VAL A 182 -5.52 22.14 -14.83
N ARG A 183 -5.75 23.35 -15.37
CA ARG A 183 -7.06 23.81 -15.84
C ARG A 183 -7.72 22.89 -16.89
N HIS A 184 -6.94 22.07 -17.59
CA HIS A 184 -7.43 21.14 -18.60
C HIS A 184 -7.68 19.74 -18.01
N LEU A 185 -6.90 19.36 -16.98
CA LEU A 185 -6.89 18.03 -16.39
C LEU A 185 -7.86 17.85 -15.21
N ALA A 186 -7.95 18.85 -14.32
CA ALA A 186 -8.60 18.68 -13.02
C ALA A 186 -9.46 19.88 -12.59
N ASP A 187 -10.42 19.59 -11.73
CA ASP A 187 -11.28 20.57 -11.06
C ASP A 187 -10.77 20.91 -9.64
N TYR A 188 -10.09 19.95 -9.00
CA TYR A 188 -9.48 20.11 -7.68
C TYR A 188 -8.06 19.54 -7.65
N VAL A 189 -7.23 20.10 -6.79
CA VAL A 189 -5.89 19.59 -6.46
C VAL A 189 -5.87 19.21 -4.99
N LEU A 190 -5.45 17.98 -4.70
CA LEU A 190 -5.25 17.47 -3.34
C LEU A 190 -3.76 17.30 -3.11
N VAL A 191 -3.27 17.83 -1.98
CA VAL A 191 -1.89 17.68 -1.54
C VAL A 191 -1.85 17.15 -0.11
N TRP A 192 -0.92 16.22 0.14
CA TRP A 192 -0.59 15.77 1.49
C TRP A 192 0.41 16.76 2.11
N ALA A 193 0.10 17.22 3.31
CA ALA A 193 0.79 18.25 4.05
C ALA A 193 1.08 17.80 5.50
N GLY A 194 1.52 18.75 6.34
CA GLY A 194 1.58 18.56 7.79
C GLY A 194 2.85 17.87 8.31
N GLY A 195 3.90 17.78 7.48
CA GLY A 195 5.23 17.35 7.89
C GLY A 195 5.39 15.84 8.08
N GLY A 196 6.55 15.33 7.64
CA GLY A 196 6.94 13.93 7.79
C GLY A 196 6.30 13.05 6.72
N GLY A 197 7.04 12.75 5.65
CA GLY A 197 6.55 11.95 4.52
C GLY A 197 5.48 12.61 3.65
N ASP A 198 5.25 13.91 3.82
CA ASP A 198 4.33 14.72 3.00
C ASP A 198 4.84 14.90 1.56
N ASP A 199 4.04 15.55 0.71
CA ASP A 199 4.41 15.71 -0.70
C ASP A 199 5.68 16.56 -0.88
N LEU A 200 6.02 17.42 0.08
CA LEU A 200 7.30 18.15 0.06
C LEU A 200 8.50 17.23 0.30
N ALA A 201 8.38 16.21 1.14
CA ALA A 201 9.43 15.20 1.28
C ALA A 201 9.66 14.41 -0.02
N LYS A 202 8.60 14.21 -0.82
CA LYS A 202 8.65 13.52 -2.11
C LYS A 202 9.03 14.43 -3.27
N SER A 203 8.99 15.74 -3.07
CA SER A 203 9.13 16.74 -4.13
C SER A 203 10.40 16.63 -5.00
N PRO A 204 11.60 16.24 -4.50
CA PRO A 204 12.75 16.01 -5.37
C PRO A 204 12.54 14.85 -6.34
N HIS A 205 11.84 13.80 -5.90
CA HIS A 205 11.49 12.66 -6.75
C HIS A 205 10.45 13.04 -7.80
N ILE A 206 9.42 13.81 -7.41
CA ILE A 206 8.41 14.38 -8.32
C ILE A 206 9.10 15.21 -9.42
N ALA A 207 10.07 16.07 -9.04
CA ALA A 207 10.81 16.91 -9.97
C ALA A 207 11.67 16.10 -10.95
N ARG A 208 12.31 15.02 -10.49
CA ARG A 208 13.10 14.11 -11.34
C ARG A 208 12.24 13.41 -12.38
N ILE A 209 11.07 12.88 -11.99
CA ILE A 209 10.14 12.25 -12.93
C ILE A 209 9.66 13.27 -13.96
N GLY A 210 9.25 14.47 -13.53
CA GLY A 210 8.89 15.53 -14.46
C GLY A 210 10.02 15.88 -15.43
N THR A 211 11.26 15.99 -14.93
CA THR A 211 12.45 16.37 -15.72
C THR A 211 12.81 15.31 -16.76
N SER A 212 12.49 14.03 -16.53
CA SER A 212 12.74 12.96 -17.50
C SER A 212 12.03 13.15 -18.85
N VAL A 213 10.93 13.92 -18.86
CA VAL A 213 10.18 14.27 -20.09
C VAL A 213 10.33 15.78 -20.38
N TYR A 214 10.26 16.61 -19.36
CA TYR A 214 10.16 18.06 -19.47
C TYR A 214 11.39 18.76 -18.86
N HIS A 215 12.31 19.18 -19.73
CA HIS A 215 13.59 19.79 -19.35
C HIS A 215 13.47 21.25 -18.85
N ASP A 216 12.26 21.83 -18.82
CA ASP A 216 12.02 23.19 -18.34
C ASP A 216 11.88 23.31 -16.82
N ILE A 217 11.81 22.17 -16.11
CA ILE A 217 11.75 22.10 -14.64
C ILE A 217 13.13 22.37 -14.04
N CYS A 218 14.14 21.63 -14.52
CA CYS A 218 15.53 21.69 -14.09
C CYS A 218 16.45 21.85 -15.31
N PRO A 219 16.66 23.09 -15.80
CA PRO A 219 17.48 23.34 -16.99
C PRO A 219 18.92 22.87 -16.77
N ASN A 220 19.45 22.10 -17.72
CA ASN A 220 20.82 21.55 -17.69
C ASN A 220 21.12 20.62 -16.50
N ASP A 221 20.10 20.14 -15.77
CA ASP A 221 20.25 19.18 -14.67
C ASP A 221 19.24 18.03 -14.83
N PRO A 222 19.58 16.95 -15.56
CA PRO A 222 18.68 15.83 -15.80
C PRO A 222 18.32 15.07 -14.51
N LEU A 223 19.12 15.21 -13.46
CA LEU A 223 18.88 14.56 -12.16
C LEU A 223 18.15 15.47 -11.17
N CYS A 224 17.90 16.73 -11.57
CA CYS A 224 17.18 17.74 -10.81
C CYS A 224 17.62 17.77 -9.33
N ARG A 225 18.94 17.68 -9.10
CA ARG A 225 19.55 17.62 -7.76
C ARG A 225 19.37 18.93 -7.01
N GLY A 226 19.27 20.04 -7.75
CA GLY A 226 19.03 21.36 -7.18
C GLY A 226 17.59 21.63 -6.72
N PHE A 227 16.63 20.72 -6.96
CA PHE A 227 15.24 20.92 -6.54
C PHE A 227 15.00 20.27 -5.17
N GLY A 228 14.80 21.11 -4.15
CA GLY A 228 14.65 20.63 -2.78
C GLY A 228 14.82 21.74 -1.74
N PHE A 229 15.35 21.33 -0.58
CA PHE A 229 15.70 22.20 0.55
C PHE A 229 17.22 22.18 0.76
N TYR A 230 17.79 23.31 1.18
CA TYR A 230 19.23 23.42 1.43
C TYR A 230 19.66 22.78 2.76
N ASP A 231 18.77 22.79 3.75
CA ASP A 231 19.11 22.50 5.13
C ASP A 231 18.00 21.70 5.85
N GLN A 232 18.29 21.27 7.09
CA GLN A 232 17.32 20.60 7.95
C GLN A 232 16.22 21.55 8.44
N GLN A 233 16.46 22.87 8.39
CA GLN A 233 15.50 23.92 8.69
C GLN A 233 14.46 24.12 7.57
N ARG A 234 14.55 23.34 6.48
CA ARG A 234 13.67 23.36 5.31
C ARG A 234 13.67 24.70 4.58
N THR A 235 14.83 25.34 4.45
CA THR A 235 15.01 26.49 3.57
C THR A 235 14.88 26.04 2.11
N PRO A 236 13.85 26.50 1.36
CA PRO A 236 13.61 26.03 0.00
C PRO A 236 14.60 26.62 -1.00
N THR A 237 14.96 25.84 -2.01
CA THR A 237 15.66 26.33 -3.21
C THR A 237 14.74 27.30 -4.00
N PRO A 238 15.28 28.21 -4.84
CA PRO A 238 14.45 29.15 -5.60
C PRO A 238 13.40 28.47 -6.49
N SER A 239 13.74 27.32 -7.09
CA SER A 239 12.82 26.50 -7.87
C SER A 239 11.74 25.85 -7.00
N MET A 240 12.11 25.34 -5.81
CA MET A 240 11.16 24.83 -4.83
C MET A 240 10.19 25.90 -4.36
N ALA A 241 10.69 27.06 -3.93
CA ALA A 241 9.88 28.17 -3.42
C ALA A 241 8.88 28.68 -4.47
N ALA A 242 9.26 28.65 -5.74
CA ALA A 242 8.40 29.03 -6.85
C ALA A 242 7.35 27.96 -7.20
N SER A 243 7.55 26.70 -6.80
CA SER A 243 6.70 25.58 -7.20
C SER A 243 5.27 25.67 -6.64
N LEU A 244 4.29 25.20 -7.42
CA LEU A 244 2.91 25.08 -7.01
C LEU A 244 2.78 24.24 -5.74
N LEU A 245 3.52 23.13 -5.68
CA LEU A 245 3.48 22.20 -4.55
C LEU A 245 3.92 22.86 -3.24
N TYR A 246 5.05 23.58 -3.25
CA TYR A 246 5.52 24.33 -2.07
C TYR A 246 4.49 25.35 -1.61
N LYS A 247 3.95 26.14 -2.55
CA LYS A 247 2.94 27.14 -2.23
C LYS A 247 1.66 26.54 -1.68
N MET A 248 1.16 25.44 -2.24
CA MET A 248 -0.05 24.76 -1.75
C MET A 248 0.16 24.14 -0.36
N VAL A 249 1.30 23.49 -0.11
CA VAL A 249 1.57 22.88 1.21
C VAL A 249 1.78 23.96 2.26
N MET A 250 2.52 25.02 1.94
CA MET A 250 2.90 26.09 2.89
C MET A 250 1.92 27.27 2.93
N HIS A 251 0.84 27.26 2.13
CA HIS A 251 -0.16 28.33 2.07
C HIS A 251 -0.67 28.72 3.47
N ASN A 252 -0.50 29.98 3.88
CA ASN A 252 -0.87 30.48 5.23
C ASN A 252 -0.16 29.80 6.42
N HIS A 253 0.87 28.98 6.18
CA HIS A 253 1.68 28.34 7.23
C HIS A 253 3.12 28.89 7.28
N ALA A 254 3.68 29.30 6.14
CA ALA A 254 4.92 30.06 6.10
C ALA A 254 4.65 31.57 5.95
N PRO A 255 5.50 32.44 6.52
CA PRO A 255 5.41 33.89 6.30
C PRO A 255 5.44 34.20 4.80
N ASP A 256 4.50 35.02 4.33
CA ASP A 256 4.41 35.51 2.95
C ASP A 256 4.25 34.45 1.85
N VAL A 257 3.92 33.20 2.22
CA VAL A 257 3.61 32.14 1.24
C VAL A 257 2.12 31.99 1.10
N THR A 258 1.58 32.55 0.02
CA THR A 258 0.21 32.38 -0.41
C THR A 258 0.14 31.83 -1.82
N VAL A 259 -1.02 31.24 -2.11
CA VAL A 259 -1.36 30.72 -3.43
C VAL A 259 -2.15 31.81 -4.14
N ASP A 260 -1.96 31.97 -5.44
CA ASP A 260 -2.72 32.93 -6.24
C ASP A 260 -4.21 32.54 -6.28
N ASP A 261 -5.01 33.23 -5.46
CA ASP A 261 -6.46 33.06 -5.33
C ASP A 261 -7.24 33.29 -6.63
N THR A 262 -6.61 33.82 -7.69
CA THR A 262 -7.23 33.94 -9.01
C THR A 262 -7.07 32.67 -9.87
N LEU A 263 -6.19 31.77 -9.46
CA LEU A 263 -5.84 30.53 -10.15
C LEU A 263 -6.27 29.30 -9.35
N PHE A 264 -6.03 29.29 -8.05
CA PHE A 264 -6.36 28.19 -7.14
C PHE A 264 -6.90 28.76 -5.84
N LYS A 265 -8.00 28.19 -5.32
CA LYS A 265 -8.61 28.62 -4.07
C LYS A 265 -8.63 27.47 -3.08
N GLU A 266 -8.09 27.65 -1.88
CA GLU A 266 -8.23 26.66 -0.81
C GLU A 266 -9.71 26.50 -0.44
N VAL A 267 -10.20 25.26 -0.43
CA VAL A 267 -11.59 24.93 -0.10
C VAL A 267 -11.72 24.04 1.13
N TYR A 268 -10.64 23.34 1.49
CA TYR A 268 -10.61 22.47 2.66
C TYR A 268 -9.18 22.33 3.17
N SER A 269 -9.04 22.38 4.50
CA SER A 269 -7.83 22.06 5.23
C SER A 269 -8.21 21.15 6.39
N SER A 270 -7.53 20.01 6.50
CA SER A 270 -7.79 19.02 7.54
C SER A 270 -7.42 19.53 8.94
N LYS A 271 -8.02 18.93 9.98
CA LYS A 271 -7.88 19.36 11.38
C LYS A 271 -6.43 19.46 11.88
N TYR A 272 -5.58 18.51 11.53
CA TYR A 272 -4.16 18.49 11.91
C TYR A 272 -3.23 18.89 10.75
N GLY A 273 -3.79 19.50 9.69
CA GLY A 273 -3.03 20.01 8.55
C GLY A 273 -2.37 18.94 7.69
N LYS A 274 -2.84 17.68 7.74
CA LYS A 274 -2.27 16.56 6.96
C LYS A 274 -2.70 16.52 5.50
N VAL A 275 -3.83 17.14 5.16
CA VAL A 275 -4.32 17.23 3.78
C VAL A 275 -4.91 18.60 3.51
N ARG A 276 -4.68 19.08 2.30
CA ARG A 276 -5.24 20.34 1.80
C ARG A 276 -5.80 20.15 0.41
N ILE A 277 -6.93 20.80 0.16
CA ILE A 277 -7.65 20.70 -1.10
C ILE A 277 -7.87 22.10 -1.67
N PHE A 278 -7.45 22.28 -2.91
CA PHE A 278 -7.55 23.51 -3.66
C PHE A 278 -8.46 23.33 -4.86
N LYS A 279 -9.45 24.21 -5.02
CA LYS A 279 -10.27 24.28 -6.21
C LYS A 279 -9.52 25.02 -7.31
N VAL A 280 -9.46 24.42 -8.49
CA VAL A 280 -8.86 25.03 -9.68
C VAL A 280 -9.86 26.04 -10.25
N LEU A 281 -9.43 27.28 -10.44
CA LEU A 281 -10.27 28.31 -11.03
C LEU A 281 -10.11 28.34 -12.55
N LYS A 282 -11.14 28.86 -13.23
CA LYS A 282 -11.17 29.02 -14.70
C LYS A 282 -11.02 27.70 -15.48
N VAL A 283 -11.36 26.53 -14.92
CA VAL A 283 -11.26 25.22 -15.61
C VAL A 283 -11.82 25.26 -17.04
N SER A 284 -11.10 24.65 -17.99
CA SER A 284 -11.50 24.60 -19.39
C SER A 284 -12.73 23.70 -19.57
N LYS A 285 -13.91 24.31 -19.72
CA LYS A 285 -15.16 23.58 -20.03
C LYS A 285 -15.06 22.80 -21.34
N LYS A 286 -14.34 23.34 -22.34
CA LYS A 286 -14.08 22.67 -23.62
C LYS A 286 -13.32 21.37 -23.40
N SER A 287 -12.23 21.41 -22.62
CA SER A 287 -11.43 20.22 -22.33
C SER A 287 -12.17 19.21 -21.46
N LYS A 288 -12.94 19.67 -20.47
CA LYS A 288 -13.78 18.78 -19.66
C LYS A 288 -14.82 18.03 -20.51
N LYS A 289 -15.52 18.74 -21.42
CA LYS A 289 -16.47 18.11 -22.36
C LYS A 289 -15.79 17.14 -23.31
N TRP A 290 -14.63 17.49 -23.83
CA TRP A 290 -13.88 16.63 -24.74
C TRP A 290 -13.46 15.32 -24.05
N VAL A 291 -13.01 15.36 -22.79
CA VAL A 291 -12.58 14.14 -22.05
C VAL A 291 -13.79 13.26 -21.71
N ALA A 292 -14.94 13.87 -21.46
CA ALA A 292 -16.17 13.15 -21.14
C ALA A 292 -16.79 12.43 -22.34
N ASP A 293 -16.50 12.88 -23.57
CA ASP A 293 -17.05 12.32 -24.80
C ASP A 293 -16.45 10.94 -25.12
N PRO A 294 -17.24 9.85 -25.11
CA PRO A 294 -16.77 8.51 -25.43
C PRO A 294 -16.17 8.38 -26.83
N ALA A 295 -16.54 9.24 -27.78
CA ALA A 295 -16.00 9.22 -29.14
C ALA A 295 -14.50 9.55 -29.19
N ASN A 296 -13.97 10.22 -28.17
CA ASN A 296 -12.55 10.57 -28.08
C ASN A 296 -11.70 9.46 -27.43
N ARG A 297 -12.29 8.33 -27.06
CA ARG A 297 -11.57 7.18 -26.51
C ARG A 297 -10.97 6.35 -27.63
N LYS A 298 -9.74 5.89 -27.45
CA LYS A 298 -9.06 5.02 -28.41
C LYS A 298 -9.02 3.60 -27.88
N CYS A 299 -9.96 2.77 -28.31
CA CYS A 299 -9.93 1.35 -27.99
C CYS A 299 -8.78 0.66 -28.74
N ASP A 300 -8.11 -0.27 -28.09
CA ASP A 300 -7.10 -1.14 -28.70
C ASP A 300 -7.69 -1.99 -29.85
N ARG A 301 -8.93 -2.46 -29.69
CA ARG A 301 -9.70 -3.19 -30.70
C ARG A 301 -11.19 -2.83 -30.66
N PRO A 302 -11.93 -2.95 -31.78
CA PRO A 302 -13.39 -2.78 -31.79
C PRO A 302 -14.06 -3.73 -30.79
N GLY A 303 -14.85 -3.20 -29.86
CA GLY A 303 -15.55 -3.97 -28.83
C GLY A 303 -14.71 -4.37 -27.61
N SER A 304 -13.46 -3.90 -27.52
CA SER A 304 -12.65 -4.09 -26.31
C SER A 304 -13.19 -3.30 -25.13
N TRP A 305 -12.97 -3.84 -23.92
CA TRP A 305 -13.25 -3.14 -22.67
C TRP A 305 -12.19 -2.07 -22.35
N TYR A 306 -11.03 -2.12 -23.01
CA TYR A 306 -9.93 -1.17 -22.81
C TYR A 306 -9.97 -0.04 -23.84
N CYS A 307 -10.58 1.08 -23.45
CA CYS A 307 -10.71 2.27 -24.28
C CYS A 307 -10.16 3.49 -23.54
N PRO A 308 -8.82 3.66 -23.48
CA PRO A 308 -8.21 4.81 -22.84
C PRO A 308 -8.71 6.13 -23.44
N GLY A 309 -8.96 7.10 -22.57
CA GLY A 309 -9.16 8.49 -22.97
C GLY A 309 -7.87 9.07 -23.54
N GLN A 310 -7.99 9.97 -24.50
CA GLN A 310 -6.86 10.73 -25.02
C GLN A 310 -6.68 12.03 -24.20
N TYR A 311 -5.68 12.85 -24.54
CA TYR A 311 -5.56 14.20 -23.97
C TYR A 311 -6.37 15.23 -24.77
N PRO A 312 -6.97 16.24 -24.11
CA PRO A 312 -7.64 17.30 -24.82
C PRO A 312 -6.65 18.10 -25.69
N PRO A 313 -7.03 18.51 -26.90
CA PRO A 313 -6.09 19.10 -27.88
C PRO A 313 -5.49 20.43 -27.44
N ASP A 314 -6.15 21.14 -26.52
CA ASP A 314 -5.65 22.41 -25.98
C ASP A 314 -4.62 22.21 -24.85
N LEU A 315 -4.37 20.96 -24.41
CA LEU A 315 -3.33 20.66 -23.42
C LEU A 315 -1.95 20.71 -24.10
N PRO A 316 -0.95 21.35 -23.47
CA PRO A 316 0.41 21.32 -23.99
C PRO A 316 0.91 19.88 -24.12
N GLY A 317 1.24 19.46 -25.34
CA GLY A 317 1.79 18.14 -25.61
C GLY A 317 3.19 17.94 -25.02
N PRO A 318 3.67 16.68 -24.93
CA PRO A 318 5.07 16.41 -24.63
C PRO A 318 5.98 17.03 -25.71
N PRO A 319 7.24 17.36 -25.37
CA PRO A 319 8.20 17.86 -26.36
C PRO A 319 8.44 16.80 -27.46
N GLU A 320 8.70 17.25 -28.69
CA GLU A 320 8.91 16.39 -29.86
C GLU A 320 10.07 15.39 -29.71
N THR A 321 11.00 15.68 -28.79
CA THR A 321 12.14 14.82 -28.47
C THR A 321 11.77 13.59 -27.63
N PHE A 322 10.58 13.56 -27.04
CA PHE A 322 10.12 12.41 -26.26
C PHE A 322 9.55 11.33 -27.18
N ARG A 323 10.20 10.17 -27.20
CA ARG A 323 9.62 8.94 -27.73
C ARG A 323 9.16 8.06 -26.58
N GLN A 324 7.87 7.75 -26.55
CA GLN A 324 7.37 6.67 -25.71
C GLN A 324 8.07 5.38 -26.14
N LEU A 325 8.55 4.59 -25.17
CA LEU A 325 9.11 3.27 -25.46
C LEU A 325 8.04 2.44 -26.18
N ASN A 326 8.27 2.19 -27.46
CA ASN A 326 7.42 1.35 -28.26
C ASN A 326 7.77 -0.10 -27.92
N TYR A 327 7.00 -0.73 -27.02
CA TYR A 327 7.23 -2.11 -26.61
C TYR A 327 7.17 -3.10 -27.78
N ASP A 328 6.44 -2.77 -28.86
CA ASP A 328 6.40 -3.59 -30.08
C ASP A 328 7.67 -3.46 -30.93
N GLU A 329 8.44 -2.37 -30.77
CA GLU A 329 9.79 -2.24 -31.33
C GLU A 329 10.86 -2.81 -30.39
N ALA A 330 10.70 -2.63 -29.07
CA ALA A 330 11.66 -3.12 -28.08
C ALA A 330 11.66 -4.65 -27.91
N ASN A 331 10.55 -5.32 -28.25
CA ASN A 331 10.44 -6.79 -28.23
C ASN A 331 10.75 -7.45 -29.60
N LYS A 332 11.26 -6.69 -30.58
CA LYS A 332 11.67 -7.23 -31.89
C LYS A 332 13.13 -7.66 -31.98
N ASP A 333 13.92 -7.42 -30.93
CA ASP A 333 15.31 -7.87 -30.75
C ASP A 333 15.40 -8.96 -29.67
#